data_AF-A0A2E9YXZ3-F1
#
_entry.id   AF-A0A2E9YXZ3-F1
#
_cell.length_a   1.000
_cell.length_b   1.000
_cell.length_c   1.000
_cell.angle_alpha   90.00
_cell.angle_beta   90.00
_cell.angle_gamma   90.00
#
_symmetry.space_group_name_H-M   'P 1'
#
loop_
_entity.id
_entity.type
_entity.pdbx_description
1 polymer ?
#
loop_
_entity_poly.entity_id
_entity_poly.type
_entity_poly.pdbx_seq_one_letter_code
_entity_poly.pdbx_strand_id
1 'polypeptide(L)'
;MTISESPSSVGSKMIDWAYVNGLRAGIGQDSFNEIVQVFFDETEDTLKRLEDAHRPIDITEELHFLQGSALNMGFVGFSAECRKSHDMSTDNADDMRHTAGLLATYAKSKTLFLSALSETGLR
;
A
#
# COMPACT_ATOMS: atom_id res chain seq x y z
N MET A 1 13.87 13.22 -27.65
CA MET A 1 14.55 12.09 -26.98
C MET A 1 13.67 11.68 -25.82
N THR A 2 12.62 10.91 -26.10
CA THR A 2 11.62 10.52 -25.11
C THR A 2 12.02 9.13 -24.64
N ILE A 3 12.66 9.06 -23.48
CA ILE A 3 12.96 7.78 -22.84
C ILE A 3 11.64 7.09 -22.50
N SER A 4 11.31 6.05 -23.28
CA SER A 4 10.31 5.06 -22.90
C SER A 4 10.85 4.32 -21.69
N GLU A 5 10.40 4.69 -20.49
CA GLU A 5 10.60 3.85 -19.32
C GLU A 5 9.85 2.54 -19.55
N SER A 6 10.61 1.45 -19.55
CA SER A 6 10.07 0.10 -19.68
C SER A 6 9.24 -0.23 -18.43
N PRO A 7 8.00 -0.77 -18.55
CA PRO A 7 7.10 -1.02 -17.42
C PRO A 7 7.67 -2.03 -16.39
N SER A 8 8.71 -2.76 -16.74
CA SER A 8 9.34 -3.80 -15.93
C SER A 8 10.17 -3.27 -14.74
N SER A 9 10.58 -1.99 -14.74
CA SER A 9 11.40 -1.41 -13.65
C SER A 9 10.60 -0.72 -12.54
N VAL A 10 9.31 -0.48 -12.75
CA VAL A 10 8.44 0.22 -11.78
C VAL A 10 7.95 -0.74 -10.69
N GLY A 11 7.66 -2.01 -11.04
CA GLY A 11 7.15 -3.01 -10.10
C GLY A 11 8.10 -3.29 -8.92
N SER A 12 9.40 -3.44 -9.17
CA SER A 12 10.39 -3.68 -8.11
C SER A 12 10.60 -2.49 -7.16
N LYS A 13 10.15 -1.28 -7.50
CA LYS A 13 10.25 -0.10 -6.63
C LYS A 13 9.04 0.09 -5.72
N MET A 14 7.92 -0.61 -5.95
CA MET A 14 6.69 -0.45 -5.17
C MET A 14 6.69 -1.28 -3.89
N ILE A 15 7.45 -2.37 -3.86
CA ILE A 15 7.53 -3.31 -2.74
C ILE A 15 9.02 -3.56 -2.42
N ASP A 16 9.39 -3.41 -1.15
CA ASP A 16 10.69 -3.84 -0.62
C ASP A 16 10.68 -5.34 -0.39
N TRP A 17 11.01 -6.09 -1.44
CA TRP A 17 11.03 -7.55 -1.39
C TRP A 17 12.10 -8.12 -0.45
N ALA A 18 13.21 -7.41 -0.26
CA ALA A 18 14.24 -7.86 0.66
C ALA A 18 13.70 -7.86 2.09
N TYR A 19 12.98 -6.80 2.46
CA TYR A 19 12.26 -6.73 3.73
C TYR A 19 11.18 -7.82 3.84
N VAL A 20 10.31 -7.97 2.83
CA VAL A 20 9.22 -8.96 2.85
C VAL A 20 9.76 -10.39 3.01
N ASN A 21 10.82 -10.74 2.30
CA ASN A 21 11.47 -12.05 2.39
C ASN A 21 12.11 -12.25 3.76
N GLY A 22 12.76 -11.23 4.31
CA GLY A 22 13.33 -11.26 5.65
C GLY A 22 12.25 -11.45 6.73
N LEU A 23 11.13 -10.73 6.62
CA LEU A 23 9.98 -10.87 7.51
C LEU A 23 9.45 -12.30 7.47
N ARG A 24 9.15 -12.82 6.28
CA ARG A 24 8.67 -14.19 6.10
C ARG A 24 9.65 -15.23 6.66
N ALA A 25 10.94 -15.09 6.38
CA ALA A 25 11.96 -16.01 6.88
C ALA A 25 12.06 -15.98 8.41
N GLY A 26 11.85 -14.80 9.03
CA GLY A 26 11.93 -14.61 10.47
C GLY A 26 10.76 -15.19 11.25
N ILE A 27 9.54 -15.13 10.70
CA ILE A 27 8.31 -15.54 11.42
C ILE A 27 7.71 -16.87 10.93
N GLY A 28 8.23 -17.41 9.83
CA GLY A 28 7.70 -18.60 9.18
C GLY A 28 6.52 -18.31 8.24
N GLN A 29 6.23 -19.26 7.35
CA GLN A 29 5.23 -19.08 6.29
C GLN A 29 3.81 -18.94 6.82
N ASP A 30 3.41 -19.75 7.81
CA ASP A 30 2.03 -19.75 8.32
C ASP A 30 1.71 -18.42 9.02
N SER A 31 2.57 -18.01 9.96
CA SER A 31 2.44 -16.70 10.64
C SER A 31 2.47 -15.54 9.64
N PHE A 32 3.32 -15.63 8.60
CA PHE A 32 3.38 -14.60 7.57
C PHE A 32 2.08 -14.50 6.77
N ASN A 33 1.48 -15.62 6.39
CA ASN A 33 0.21 -15.63 5.68
C ASN A 33 -0.92 -15.02 6.53
N GLU A 34 -0.96 -15.30 7.83
CA GLU A 34 -1.91 -14.69 8.76
C GLU A 34 -1.74 -13.17 8.83
N ILE A 35 -0.51 -12.68 8.98
CA ILE A 35 -0.23 -11.23 9.01
C ILE A 35 -0.60 -10.57 7.68
N VAL A 36 -0.28 -11.20 6.55
CA VAL A 36 -0.68 -10.70 5.22
C VAL A 36 -2.20 -10.56 5.10
N GLN A 37 -2.95 -11.54 5.60
CA GLN A 37 -4.41 -11.50 5.58
C GLN A 37 -4.94 -10.33 6.42
N VAL A 38 -4.50 -10.22 7.68
CA VAL A 38 -4.92 -9.13 8.58
C VAL A 38 -4.55 -7.76 7.99
N PHE A 39 -3.34 -7.62 7.44
CA PHE A 39 -2.91 -6.40 6.76
C PHE A 39 -3.88 -6.00 5.64
N PHE A 40 -4.26 -6.94 4.76
CA PHE A 40 -5.17 -6.62 3.67
C PHE A 40 -6.57 -6.29 4.17
N ASP A 41 -7.11 -7.04 5.12
CA ASP A 41 -8.43 -6.79 5.70
C ASP A 41 -8.49 -5.39 6.32
N GLU A 42 -7.53 -5.04 7.18
CA GLU A 42 -7.48 -3.73 7.83
C GLU A 42 -7.24 -2.59 6.84
N THR A 43 -6.35 -2.79 5.88
CA THR A 43 -6.05 -1.77 4.86
C THR A 43 -7.26 -1.49 3.99
N GLU A 44 -7.97 -2.52 3.53
CA GLU A 44 -9.15 -2.34 2.68
C GLU A 44 -10.32 -1.75 3.45
N ASP A 45 -10.50 -2.11 4.72
CA ASP A 45 -11.51 -1.48 5.56
C ASP A 45 -11.21 -0.01 5.81
N THR A 46 -9.94 0.38 5.95
CA THR A 46 -9.55 1.79 6.03
C THR A 46 -9.76 2.53 4.71
N LEU A 47 -9.41 1.93 3.57
CA LEU A 47 -9.65 2.53 2.26
C LEU A 47 -11.15 2.75 1.99
N LYS A 48 -12.01 1.80 2.36
CA LYS A 48 -13.48 1.97 2.28
C LYS A 48 -13.96 3.16 3.10
N ARG A 49 -13.37 3.41 4.28
CA ARG A 49 -13.70 4.59 5.10
C ARG A 49 -13.31 5.88 4.40
N LEU A 50 -12.11 5.93 3.81
CA LEU A 50 -11.64 7.10 3.05
C LEU A 50 -12.49 7.38 1.80
N GLU A 51 -13.12 6.36 1.21
CA GLU A 51 -14.02 6.50 0.06
C GLU A 51 -15.45 6.92 0.46
N ASP A 52 -15.86 6.69 1.70
CA ASP A 52 -17.20 7.03 2.16
C ASP A 52 -17.32 8.52 2.53
N ALA A 53 -17.72 9.32 1.54
CA ALA A 53 -17.93 10.76 1.69
C ALA A 53 -18.99 11.14 2.74
N HIS A 54 -19.85 10.20 3.18
CA HIS A 54 -20.87 10.47 4.20
C HIS A 54 -20.41 10.15 5.62
N ARG A 55 -19.22 9.55 5.77
CA ARG A 55 -18.69 9.16 7.07
C ARG A 55 -17.74 10.24 7.60
N PRO A 56 -18.02 10.85 8.76
CA PRO A 56 -17.05 11.73 9.40
C PRO A 56 -15.87 10.89 9.89
N ILE A 57 -14.69 11.15 9.34
CA ILE A 57 -13.42 10.52 9.71
C ILE A 57 -12.33 11.57 9.81
N ASP A 58 -11.28 11.27 10.58
CA ASP A 58 -10.04 12.03 10.52
C ASP A 58 -9.17 11.46 9.38
N ILE A 59 -9.20 12.13 8.22
CA ILE A 59 -8.45 11.70 7.04
C ILE A 59 -6.95 11.61 7.34
N THR A 60 -6.42 12.52 8.18
CA THR A 60 -5.00 12.52 8.56
C THR A 60 -4.66 11.29 9.38
N GLU A 61 -5.50 10.91 10.34
CA GLU A 61 -5.31 9.70 11.14
C GLU A 61 -5.37 8.43 10.27
N GLU A 62 -6.36 8.33 9.37
CA GLU A 62 -6.52 7.17 8.48
C GLU A 62 -5.34 7.05 7.51
N LEU A 63 -4.85 8.17 6.94
CA LEU A 63 -3.65 8.16 6.08
C LEU A 63 -2.38 7.78 6.85
N HIS A 64 -2.24 8.23 8.09
CA HIS A 64 -1.11 7.86 8.95
C HIS A 64 -1.12 6.37 9.30
N PHE A 65 -2.30 5.81 9.60
CA PHE A 65 -2.50 4.38 9.79
C PHE A 65 -2.07 3.59 8.54
N LEU A 66 -2.58 3.97 7.35
CA LEU A 66 -2.24 3.32 6.09
C LEU A 66 -0.75 3.38 5.79
N GLN A 67 -0.11 4.53 6.04
CA GLN A 67 1.33 4.70 5.84
C GLN A 67 2.14 3.73 6.70
N GLY A 68 1.81 3.62 8.00
CA GLY A 68 2.49 2.73 8.93
C GLY A 68 2.26 1.25 8.59
N SER A 69 1.01 0.89 8.29
CA SER A 69 0.63 -0.46 7.88
C SER A 69 1.37 -0.89 6.60
N ALA A 70 1.44 0.01 5.60
CA ALA A 70 2.16 -0.23 4.35
C ALA A 70 3.67 -0.49 4.58
N LEU A 71 4.33 0.29 5.44
CA LEU A 71 5.76 0.11 5.74
C LEU A 71 6.04 -1.22 6.43
N ASN A 72 5.16 -1.65 7.35
CA ASN A 72 5.29 -2.92 8.05
C ASN A 72 5.22 -4.14 7.12
N MET A 73 4.63 -4.00 5.94
CA MET A 73 4.56 -5.06 4.93
C MET A 73 5.45 -4.81 3.71
N GLY A 74 6.32 -3.79 3.76
CA GLY A 74 7.23 -3.46 2.67
C GLY A 74 6.59 -2.76 1.47
N PHE A 75 5.34 -2.28 1.56
CA PHE A 75 4.63 -1.58 0.48
C PHE A 75 5.11 -0.12 0.37
N VAL A 76 6.39 0.07 0.02
CA VAL A 76 7.04 1.39 -0.02
C VAL A 76 6.39 2.38 -1.00
N GLY A 77 5.86 1.90 -2.13
CA GLY A 77 5.14 2.73 -3.08
C GLY A 77 3.80 3.23 -2.54
N PHE A 78 3.05 2.36 -1.86
CA PHE A 78 1.79 2.73 -1.23
C PHE A 78 2.01 3.68 -0.05
N SER A 79 3.01 3.43 0.78
CA SER A 79 3.40 4.32 1.88
C SER A 79 3.75 5.74 1.38
N ALA A 80 4.48 5.86 0.27
CA ALA A 80 4.81 7.14 -0.33
C ALA A 80 3.57 7.92 -0.79
N GLU A 81 2.58 7.26 -1.40
CA GLU A 81 1.32 7.91 -1.76
C GLU A 81 0.48 8.27 -0.53
N CYS A 82 0.47 7.47 0.55
CA CYS A 82 -0.21 7.83 1.81
C CYS A 82 0.33 9.16 2.36
N ARG A 83 1.67 9.30 2.41
CA ARG A 83 2.33 10.52 2.88
C ARG A 83 2.02 11.73 1.99
N LYS A 84 2.07 11.54 0.67
CA LYS A 84 1.73 12.60 -0.29
C LYS A 84 0.27 13.06 -0.14
N SER A 85 -0.66 12.13 -0.01
CA SER A 85 -2.07 12.45 0.24
C SER A 85 -2.25 13.17 1.59
N HIS A 86 -1.45 12.83 2.61
CA HIS A 86 -1.48 13.49 3.91
C HIS A 86 -1.02 14.95 3.78
N ASP A 87 0.14 15.19 3.15
CA ASP A 87 0.69 16.54 2.93
C ASP A 87 -0.26 17.42 2.09
N MET A 88 -0.98 16.83 1.13
CA MET A 88 -1.98 17.55 0.32
C MET A 88 -3.29 17.83 1.08
N SER A 89 -3.73 16.90 1.95
CA SER A 89 -4.96 17.06 2.75
C SER A 89 -4.82 18.14 3.81
N THR A 90 -3.61 18.38 4.31
CA THR A 90 -3.32 19.50 5.22
C THR A 90 -3.37 20.87 4.53
N ASP A 91 -3.14 20.91 3.21
CA ASP A 91 -3.13 22.14 2.41
C ASP A 91 -4.50 22.50 1.82
N ASN A 92 -5.36 21.52 1.48
CA ASN A 92 -6.71 21.73 0.94
C ASN A 92 -7.70 20.63 1.39
N ALA A 93 -8.77 21.02 2.08
CA ALA A 93 -9.70 20.12 2.77
C ALA A 93 -10.70 19.35 1.87
N ASP A 94 -10.76 19.63 0.56
CA ASP A 94 -12.03 19.42 -0.19
C ASP A 94 -11.96 18.49 -1.40
N ASP A 95 -11.01 17.54 -1.47
CA ASP A 95 -10.87 16.76 -2.71
C ASP A 95 -10.78 15.25 -2.51
N MET A 96 -11.89 14.57 -2.79
CA MET A 96 -11.97 13.16 -3.19
C MET A 96 -10.93 12.80 -4.28
N ARG A 97 -10.40 13.78 -5.01
CA ARG A 97 -9.29 13.60 -5.96
C ARG A 97 -7.99 13.13 -5.29
N HIS A 98 -7.79 13.38 -4.00
CA HIS A 98 -6.58 12.97 -3.26
C HIS A 98 -6.49 11.46 -3.04
N THR A 99 -7.62 10.75 -2.98
CA THR A 99 -7.64 9.31 -2.68
C THR A 99 -7.57 8.45 -3.95
N ALA A 100 -7.91 8.98 -5.13
CA ALA A 100 -7.87 8.20 -6.38
C ALA A 100 -6.46 7.67 -6.72
N GLY A 101 -5.42 8.48 -6.53
CA GLY A 101 -4.02 8.07 -6.75
C GLY A 101 -3.54 7.03 -5.73
N LEU A 102 -3.97 7.21 -4.47
CA LEU A 102 -3.72 6.29 -3.35
C LEU A 102 -4.33 4.91 -3.64
N LEU A 103 -5.63 4.86 -3.98
CA LEU A 103 -6.38 3.64 -4.30
C LEU A 103 -5.78 2.90 -5.51
N ALA A 104 -5.43 3.62 -6.57
CA ALA A 104 -4.82 3.04 -7.75
C ALA A 104 -3.43 2.43 -7.45
N THR A 105 -2.66 3.09 -6.58
CA THR A 105 -1.34 2.60 -6.16
C THR A 105 -1.45 1.39 -5.25
N TYR A 106 -2.40 1.39 -4.32
CA TYR A 106 -2.73 0.22 -3.51
C TYR A 106 -3.11 -0.99 -4.38
N ALA A 107 -4.08 -0.83 -5.29
CA ALA A 107 -4.56 -1.94 -6.14
C ALA A 107 -3.43 -2.57 -6.99
N LYS A 108 -2.55 -1.74 -7.55
CA LYS A 108 -1.36 -2.20 -8.28
C LYS A 108 -0.39 -2.95 -7.36
N SER A 109 -0.11 -2.40 -6.18
CA SER A 109 0.80 -3.01 -5.20
C SER A 109 0.26 -4.34 -4.70
N LYS A 110 -1.04 -4.43 -4.39
CA LYS A 110 -1.73 -5.66 -3.98
C LYS A 110 -1.64 -6.74 -5.06
N THR A 111 -1.94 -6.39 -6.31
CA THR A 111 -1.85 -7.33 -7.43
C THR A 111 -0.43 -7.89 -7.56
N LEU A 112 0.57 -7.01 -7.53
CA LEU A 112 1.97 -7.41 -7.60
C LEU A 112 2.38 -8.32 -6.43
N PHE A 113 1.94 -7.98 -5.21
CA PHE A 113 2.21 -8.77 -4.01
C PHE A 113 1.61 -10.18 -4.09
N LEU A 114 0.32 -10.29 -4.40
CA LEU A 114 -0.39 -11.56 -4.47
C LEU A 114 0.11 -12.46 -5.63
N SER A 115 0.47 -11.87 -6.77
CA SER A 115 1.10 -12.62 -7.86
C SER A 115 2.43 -13.24 -7.41
N ALA A 116 3.27 -12.50 -6.69
CA ALA A 116 4.55 -13.00 -6.20
C ALA A 116 4.40 -14.12 -5.15
N LEU A 117 3.38 -14.03 -4.28
CA LEU A 117 3.05 -15.10 -3.33
C LEU A 117 2.67 -16.40 -4.07
N SER A 118 1.84 -16.26 -5.10
CA SER A 118 1.26 -17.38 -5.86
C SER A 118 2.29 -18.07 -6.77
N GLU A 119 3.18 -17.29 -7.40
CA GLU A 119 4.16 -17.80 -8.37
C GLU A 119 5.36 -18.48 -7.72
N THR A 120 5.72 -18.10 -6.50
CA THR A 120 7.07 -18.43 -6.00
C THR A 120 7.15 -18.94 -4.58
N GLY A 121 6.09 -18.84 -3.76
CA GLY A 121 6.28 -19.04 -2.32
C GLY A 121 7.43 -18.16 -1.79
N LEU A 122 7.46 -16.90 -2.23
CA LEU A 122 8.44 -15.79 -2.00
C LEU A 122 9.92 -16.11 -2.28
N ARG A 123 10.52 -15.28 -3.16
CA ARG A 123 11.82 -15.45 -3.81
C ARG A 123 13.03 -15.38 -2.89
#